data_AF-A0A8H8RIM9-F1
#
_entry.id   AF-A0A8H8RIM9-F1
#
_cell.length_a   1.000
_cell.length_b   1.000
_cell.length_c   1.000
_cell.angle_alpha   90.00
_cell.angle_beta   90.00
_cell.angle_gamma   90.00
#
_symmetry.space_group_name_H-M   'P 1'
#
loop_
_entity.id
_entity.type
_entity.pdbx_description
1 polymer ?
#
loop_
_entity_poly.entity_id
_entity_poly.type
_entity_poly.pdbx_seq_one_letter_code
_entity_poly.pdbx_strand_id
1 'polypeptide(L)' 'ALFRKNYVFLGVVFASAFAFEMSFDNVMDKVWDGFNKGRQWKDIRARYVEAGGDDE' A
#
# COMPACT_ATOMS: atom_id res chain seq x y z
N ALA A 1 32.14 3.35 5.29
CA ALA A 1 32.12 4.72 4.74
C ALA A 1 30.80 5.45 4.98
N LEU A 2 29.64 4.79 4.84
CA LEU A 2 28.31 5.41 4.86
C LEU A 2 27.90 6.13 6.17
N PHE A 3 28.36 5.67 7.33
CA PHE A 3 27.88 6.18 8.63
C PHE A 3 28.89 7.04 9.41
N ARG A 4 30.04 7.38 8.82
CA ARG A 4 31.12 8.09 9.54
C ARG A 4 31.02 9.62 9.47
N LYS A 5 30.07 10.14 8.69
CA LYS A 5 29.87 11.58 8.45
C LYS A 5 28.38 11.89 8.69
N ASN A 6 28.10 12.84 9.58
CA ASN A 6 26.73 13.16 10.00
C ASN A 6 25.80 13.55 8.83
N TYR A 7 26.30 14.29 7.85
CA TYR A 7 25.50 14.67 6.67
C TYR A 7 25.21 13.48 5.75
N VAL A 8 26.14 12.53 5.62
CA VAL A 8 25.93 11.30 4.86
C VAL A 8 24.94 10.40 5.58
N PHE A 9 25.04 10.30 6.91
CA PHE A 9 24.07 9.60 7.73
C PHE A 9 22.65 10.16 7.53
N LEU A 10 22.49 11.49 7.61
CA LEU A 10 21.19 12.13 7.37
C LEU A 10 20.62 11.82 5.98
N GLY A 11 21.45 11.93 4.94
CA GLY A 11 21.03 11.60 3.57
C GLY A 11 20.62 10.13 3.40
N VAL A 12 21.36 9.20 4.02
CA VAL A 12 21.03 7.77 3.99
C VAL A 12 19.72 7.48 4.74
N VAL A 13 19.50 8.11 5.90
CA VAL A 13 18.25 7.95 6.66
C VAL A 13 17.05 8.42 5.82
N PHE A 14 17.11 9.59 5.20
CA PHE A 14 16.00 10.06 4.37
C PHE A 14 15.78 9.21 3.13
N ALA A 15 16.85 8.87 2.40
CA ALA A 15 16.72 8.02 1.21
C ALA A 15 16.14 6.63 1.55
N SER A 16 16.59 6.03 2.66
CA SER A 16 16.06 4.75 3.12
C SER A 16 14.63 4.84 3.61
N ALA A 17 14.23 5.93 4.29
CA ALA A 17 12.87 6.15 4.71
C ALA A 17 11.90 6.20 3.51
N PHE A 18 12.22 6.96 2.46
CA PHE A 18 11.40 7.03 1.24
C PHE A 18 11.29 5.67 0.54
N ALA A 19 12.41 4.96 0.38
CA ALA A 19 12.41 3.65 -0.26
C ALA A 19 11.62 2.61 0.59
N PHE A 20 11.74 2.71 1.91
CA PHE A 20 11.03 1.84 2.85
C PHE A 20 9.53 2.11 2.80
N GLU A 21 9.08 3.36 2.93
CA GLU A 21 7.66 3.75 2.88
C GLU A 21 6.98 3.19 1.63
N MET A 22 7.52 3.48 0.44
CA MET A 22 6.95 3.00 -0.82
C MET A 22 6.86 1.47 -0.88
N SER A 23 7.89 0.78 -0.41
CA SER A 23 7.91 -0.70 -0.43
C SER A 23 6.96 -1.28 0.60
N PHE A 24 6.95 -0.69 1.80
CA PHE A 24 6.17 -1.15 2.94
C PHE A 24 4.67 -1.02 2.67
N ASP A 25 4.22 0.12 2.17
CA ASP A 25 2.81 0.37 1.83
C ASP A 25 2.29 -0.68 0.84
N ASN A 26 3.01 -0.88 -0.28
CA ASN A 26 2.63 -1.85 -1.30
C ASN A 26 2.58 -3.30 -0.78
N VAL A 27 3.46 -3.66 0.14
CA VAL A 27 3.49 -5.02 0.72
C VAL A 27 2.37 -5.16 1.73
N MET A 28 2.16 -4.18 2.60
CA MET A 28 1.12 -4.23 3.62
C MET A 28 -0.28 -4.18 3.00
N ASP A 29 -0.49 -3.43 1.92
CA ASP A 29 -1.72 -3.46 1.13
C ASP A 29 -2.01 -4.86 0.60
N LYS A 30 -1.01 -5.56 0.06
CA LYS A 30 -1.18 -6.95 -0.42
C LYS A 30 -1.49 -7.91 0.71
N VAL A 31 -0.84 -7.75 1.86
CA VAL A 31 -1.10 -8.57 3.04
C VAL A 31 -2.54 -8.37 3.51
N TRP A 32 -2.96 -7.11 3.64
CA TRP A 32 -4.32 -6.74 4.00
C TRP A 32 -5.34 -7.30 3.00
N ASP A 33 -5.03 -7.20 1.72
CA ASP A 33 -5.87 -7.70 0.64
C ASP A 33 -6.06 -9.20 0.69
N GLY A 34 -4.97 -9.94 0.96
CA GLY A 34 -5.00 -11.38 1.13
C GLY A 34 -5.88 -11.80 2.30
N PHE A 35 -5.73 -11.14 3.45
CA PHE A 35 -6.53 -11.46 4.65
C PHE A 35 -8.00 -11.09 4.53
N ASN A 36 -8.33 -10.03 3.77
CA ASN A 36 -9.70 -9.53 3.65
C ASN A 36 -10.37 -9.89 2.31
N LYS A 37 -9.77 -10.79 1.53
CA LYS A 37 -10.28 -11.20 0.22
C LYS A 37 -11.75 -11.62 0.30
N GLY A 38 -12.56 -11.08 -0.61
CA GLY A 38 -14.00 -11.33 -0.70
C GLY A 38 -14.85 -10.48 0.23
N ARG A 39 -14.24 -9.66 1.08
CA ARG A 39 -14.94 -8.72 1.98
C ARG A 39 -14.70 -7.26 1.60
N GLN A 40 -13.70 -6.99 0.77
CA GLN A 40 -13.37 -5.63 0.39
C GLN A 40 -14.35 -5.11 -0.65
N TRP A 41 -14.58 -3.79 -0.65
CA TRP A 41 -15.46 -3.16 -1.63
C TRP A 41 -15.06 -3.52 -3.06
N LYS A 42 -13.76 -3.46 -3.39
CA LYS A 42 -13.26 -3.86 -4.72
C LYS A 42 -13.61 -5.31 -5.13
N ASP A 43 -13.83 -6.20 -4.17
CA ASP A 43 -14.19 -7.60 -4.43
C ASP A 43 -15.71 -7.78 -4.61
N ILE A 44 -16.53 -6.97 -3.94
CA ILE A 44 -18.00 -7.13 -3.90
C ILE A 44 -18.76 -6.10 -4.72
N ARG A 45 -18.11 -5.02 -5.15
CA ARG A 45 -18.75 -3.85 -5.81
C ARG A 45 -19.59 -4.24 -7.01
N ALA A 46 -19.11 -5.17 -7.86
CA ALA A 46 -19.81 -5.59 -9.07
C ALA A 46 -21.26 -6.03 -8.76
N ARG A 47 -21.46 -6.75 -7.66
CA ARG A 47 -22.78 -7.26 -7.23
C ARG A 47 -23.80 -6.15 -6.94
N TYR A 48 -23.34 -4.96 -6.56
CA TYR A 48 -24.20 -3.85 -6.15
C TYR A 48 -24.35 -2.78 -7.23
N VAL A 49 -23.35 -2.64 -8.10
CA VAL A 49 -23.39 -1.67 -9.20
C VAL A 49 -24.16 -2.23 -10.39
N GLU A 50 -24.09 -3.53 -10.66
CA GLU A 50 -24.93 -4.19 -11.68
C GLU A 50 -26.38 -4.28 -11.21
N ALA A 51 -26.62 -4.66 -9.94
CA ALA A 51 -27.97 -4.74 -9.37
C ALA A 51 -28.67 -3.38 -9.25
N GLY A 52 -27.93 -2.26 -9.22
CA GLY A 52 -28.51 -0.91 -9.22
C GLY A 52 -28.85 -0.35 -10.59
N GLY A 53 -28.55 -1.07 -11.68
CA GLY A 53 -28.86 -0.67 -13.06
C GLY A 53 -30.05 -1.41 -13.69
N ASP A 54 -30.55 -2.47 -13.04
CA ASP A 54 -31.75 -3.22 -13.46
C ASP A 54 -33.05 -2.73 -12.77
N ASP A 55 -32.92 -1.83 -11.77
CA ASP A 55 -34.04 -1.22 -11.03
C ASP A 55 -34.43 0.19 -11.57
N GLU A 56 -33.89 0.61 -12.72
CA GLU A 56 -34.36 1.76 -13.53
C GLU A 56 -34.90 1.34 -14.90
#